data_AF-A0A6J4Y2F5-F1
#
_entry.id   AF-A0A6J4Y2F5-F1
#
_cell.length_a   1.000
_cell.length_b   1.000
_cell.length_c   1.000
_cell.angle_alpha   90.00
_cell.angle_beta   90.00
_cell.angle_gamma   90.00
#
_symmetry.space_group_name_H-M   'P 1'
#
loop_
_entity.id
_entity.type
_entity.pdbx_description
1 polymer ?
#
loop_
_entity_poly.entity_id
_entity_poly.type
_entity_poly.pdbx_seq_one_letter_code
_entity_poly.pdbx_strand_id
1 'polypeptide(L)'
;MLQKIISGGQTGVDRAALDAAIKLTIPHGGWIPLGRLTEDGPLPPAYHLQETNSTSYAVRTEKNVLAADATLIISRGLLDGGSEYTREMAIKHNRRWLHIDLEKIPAFQAAIAINDWITKMEIAVLNVAGPRASKDPKIYNDTLSILESSYYLGLVKGGASAATAADRPGSDSENWPSRKPQTIEEAVARLISQMPLKDKATIANMTPDELPSLFASIGQYIVNNFGLLSGNRKLIESCRSEADAPFQNEEDAMAVIINALWQKLRQTHKLRVVK
;
A
#
# COMPACT_ATOMS: atom_id res chain seq x y z
N MET A 1 1.95 4.37 -11.53
CA MET A 1 1.81 4.39 -10.06
C MET A 1 0.92 5.56 -9.67
N LEU A 2 0.12 5.41 -8.62
CA LEU A 2 -0.68 6.51 -8.09
C LEU A 2 0.24 7.64 -7.61
N GLN A 3 -0.07 8.86 -8.03
CA GLN A 3 0.61 10.08 -7.60
C GLN A 3 -0.18 10.81 -6.51
N LYS A 4 -1.50 10.64 -6.47
CA LYS A 4 -2.35 11.30 -5.47
C LYS A 4 -3.65 10.54 -5.23
N ILE A 5 -4.10 10.50 -3.98
CA ILE A 5 -5.46 10.07 -3.60
C ILE A 5 -6.25 11.29 -3.14
N ILE A 6 -7.47 11.46 -3.64
CA ILE A 6 -8.38 12.51 -3.19
C ILE A 6 -9.70 11.93 -2.68
N SER A 7 -10.34 12.63 -1.75
CA SER A 7 -11.68 12.30 -1.28
C SER A 7 -12.41 13.55 -0.76
N GLY A 8 -13.68 13.39 -0.39
CA GLY A 8 -14.47 14.47 0.21
C GLY A 8 -14.34 14.63 1.72
N GLY A 9 -13.49 13.84 2.38
CA GLY A 9 -13.22 13.93 3.81
C GLY A 9 -14.33 13.44 4.75
N GLN A 10 -15.48 12.99 4.25
CA GLN A 10 -16.54 12.41 5.07
C GLN A 10 -16.04 11.20 5.88
N THR A 11 -16.74 10.80 6.94
CA THR A 11 -16.47 9.51 7.62
C THR A 11 -16.66 8.34 6.66
N GLY A 12 -16.27 7.13 7.08
CA GLY A 12 -16.38 5.94 6.25
C GLY A 12 -15.32 5.92 5.15
N VAL A 13 -15.75 5.72 3.90
CA VAL A 13 -14.84 5.51 2.77
C VAL A 13 -13.92 6.71 2.50
N ASP A 14 -14.49 7.92 2.51
CA ASP A 14 -13.73 9.15 2.23
C ASP A 14 -12.57 9.31 3.24
N ARG A 15 -12.79 9.03 4.53
CA ARG A 15 -11.76 9.13 5.56
C ARG A 15 -10.71 8.03 5.44
N ALA A 16 -11.15 6.79 5.25
CA ALA A 16 -10.26 5.65 5.06
C ALA A 16 -9.30 5.86 3.89
N ALA A 17 -9.76 6.50 2.80
CA ALA A 17 -8.91 6.83 1.67
C ALA A 17 -7.80 7.84 2.01
N LEU A 18 -8.11 8.86 2.81
CA LEU A 18 -7.12 9.84 3.25
C LEU A 18 -6.11 9.21 4.22
N ASP A 19 -6.59 8.38 5.15
CA ASP A 19 -5.74 7.69 6.11
C ASP A 19 -4.82 6.66 5.43
N ALA A 20 -5.33 5.93 4.44
CA ALA A 20 -4.54 5.04 3.59
C ALA A 20 -3.43 5.84 2.88
N ALA A 21 -3.77 6.97 2.28
CA ALA A 21 -2.79 7.81 1.59
C ALA A 21 -1.71 8.33 2.54
N ILE A 22 -2.10 8.83 3.73
CA ILE A 22 -1.17 9.28 4.77
C ILE A 22 -0.25 8.15 5.21
N LYS A 23 -0.81 6.98 5.53
CA LYS A 23 -0.05 5.80 5.99
C LYS A 23 0.95 5.31 4.95
N LEU A 24 0.56 5.32 3.68
CA LEU A 24 1.37 4.87 2.55
C LEU A 24 2.29 5.97 2.01
N THR A 25 2.28 7.17 2.60
CA THR A 25 3.06 8.33 2.15
C THR A 25 2.72 8.78 0.72
N ILE A 26 1.49 8.51 0.27
CA ILE A 26 0.95 8.98 -1.01
C ILE A 26 0.40 10.40 -0.78
N PRO A 27 0.70 11.37 -1.65
CA PRO A 27 0.06 12.68 -1.60
C PRO A 27 -1.46 12.56 -1.51
N HIS A 28 -2.08 13.30 -0.60
CA HIS A 28 -3.53 13.29 -0.41
C HIS A 28 -4.14 14.68 -0.62
N GLY A 29 -5.47 14.75 -0.75
CA GLY A 29 -6.20 16.01 -0.74
C GLY A 29 -7.65 15.82 -1.16
N GLY A 30 -8.20 16.84 -1.82
CA GLY A 30 -9.57 16.82 -2.32
C GLY A 30 -10.35 18.07 -1.92
N TRP A 31 -11.62 18.07 -2.26
CA TRP A 31 -12.56 19.16 -1.97
C TRP A 31 -13.51 18.76 -0.85
N ILE A 32 -13.71 19.68 0.10
CA ILE A 32 -14.61 19.51 1.25
C ILE A 32 -15.61 20.66 1.33
N PRO A 33 -16.83 20.53 1.90
CA PRO A 33 -17.73 21.65 2.02
C PRO A 33 -17.11 22.80 2.83
N LEU A 34 -17.62 24.01 2.62
CA LEU A 34 -17.32 25.18 3.45
C LEU A 34 -17.55 24.85 4.93
N GLY A 35 -16.60 25.20 5.79
CA GLY A 35 -16.61 24.83 7.20
C GLY A 35 -16.10 23.41 7.48
N ARG A 36 -15.51 22.75 6.47
CA ARG A 36 -14.94 21.40 6.55
C ARG A 36 -15.92 20.34 7.05
N LEU A 37 -17.20 20.49 6.71
CA LEU A 37 -18.31 19.72 7.30
C LEU A 37 -18.22 18.22 6.97
N THR A 38 -18.30 17.39 8.01
CA THR A 38 -18.52 15.94 7.97
C THR A 38 -19.64 15.56 8.95
N GLU A 39 -20.04 14.27 9.01
CA GLU A 39 -21.13 13.85 9.91
C GLU A 39 -20.77 13.92 11.40
N ASP A 40 -19.48 13.82 11.72
CA ASP A 40 -18.90 13.81 13.06
C ASP A 40 -18.30 15.16 13.48
N GLY A 41 -18.56 16.21 12.71
CA GLY A 41 -18.08 17.58 12.95
C GLY A 41 -17.18 18.11 11.83
N PRO A 42 -16.40 19.17 12.06
CA PRO A 42 -15.42 19.64 11.09
C PRO A 42 -14.20 18.71 10.96
N LEU A 43 -13.77 18.41 9.74
CA LEU A 43 -12.55 17.63 9.48
C LEU A 43 -11.30 18.35 10.03
N PRO A 44 -10.41 17.68 10.78
CA PRO A 44 -9.19 18.32 11.30
C PRO A 44 -8.28 18.92 10.21
N PRO A 45 -7.49 19.98 10.52
CA PRO A 45 -6.57 20.60 9.55
C PRO A 45 -5.44 19.69 9.06
N ALA A 46 -5.13 18.61 9.77
CA ALA A 46 -4.12 17.62 9.38
C ALA A 46 -4.40 16.97 8.02
N TYR A 47 -5.64 17.02 7.56
CA TYR A 47 -6.05 16.56 6.23
C TYR A 47 -6.03 17.75 5.24
N HIS A 48 -5.15 17.69 4.24
CA HIS A 48 -4.90 18.80 3.30
C HIS A 48 -5.97 18.92 2.19
N LEU A 49 -7.22 19.16 2.59
CA LEU A 49 -8.36 19.38 1.68
C LEU A 49 -8.65 20.87 1.50
N GLN A 50 -9.11 21.21 0.30
CA GLN A 50 -9.53 22.54 -0.09
C GLN A 50 -11.04 22.71 0.14
N GLU A 51 -11.42 23.75 0.87
CA GLU A 51 -12.84 24.08 1.04
C GLU A 51 -13.46 24.57 -0.27
N THR A 52 -14.70 24.18 -0.49
CA THR A 52 -15.54 24.79 -1.53
C THR A 52 -16.19 26.07 -0.99
N ASN A 53 -16.80 26.85 -1.89
CA ASN A 53 -17.55 28.05 -1.51
C ASN A 53 -18.99 27.74 -1.04
N SER A 54 -19.31 26.47 -0.76
CA SER A 54 -20.66 26.01 -0.40
C SER A 54 -20.61 24.94 0.69
N THR A 55 -21.60 24.93 1.57
CA THR A 55 -21.80 23.84 2.55
C THR A 55 -22.41 22.57 1.93
N SER A 56 -22.77 22.61 0.64
CA SER A 56 -23.40 21.48 -0.05
C SER A 56 -22.41 20.34 -0.32
N TYR A 57 -22.77 19.13 0.14
CA TYR A 57 -22.04 17.90 -0.18
C TYR A 57 -22.03 17.58 -1.69
N ALA A 58 -23.05 17.99 -2.44
CA ALA A 58 -23.09 17.73 -3.88
C ALA A 58 -21.96 18.47 -4.61
N VAL A 59 -21.68 19.72 -4.21
CA VAL A 59 -20.64 20.57 -4.82
C VAL A 59 -19.25 19.97 -4.63
N ARG A 60 -18.92 19.52 -3.41
CA ARG A 60 -17.62 18.88 -3.15
C ARG A 60 -17.49 17.55 -3.89
N THR A 61 -18.57 16.79 -4.03
CA THR A 61 -18.54 15.48 -4.68
C THR A 61 -18.26 15.63 -6.18
N GLU A 62 -18.98 16.52 -6.86
CA GLU A 62 -18.75 16.79 -8.29
C GLU A 62 -17.33 17.33 -8.53
N LYS A 63 -16.84 18.23 -7.67
CA LYS A 63 -15.46 18.75 -7.77
C LYS A 63 -14.39 17.66 -7.61
N ASN A 64 -14.56 16.72 -6.68
CA ASN A 64 -13.62 15.61 -6.52
C ASN A 64 -13.62 14.67 -7.73
N VAL A 65 -14.79 14.39 -8.32
CA VAL A 65 -14.88 13.63 -9.57
C VAL A 65 -14.14 14.33 -10.71
N LEU A 66 -14.29 15.65 -10.84
CA LEU A 66 -13.66 16.45 -11.89
C LEU A 66 -12.13 16.58 -11.73
N ALA A 67 -11.65 16.58 -10.48
CA ALA A 67 -10.23 16.77 -10.14
C ALA A 67 -9.39 15.49 -10.21
N ALA A 68 -10.00 14.33 -10.46
CA ALA A 68 -9.32 13.05 -10.58
C ALA A 68 -9.33 12.51 -12.02
N ASP A 69 -8.40 11.60 -12.30
CA ASP A 69 -8.39 10.83 -13.56
C ASP A 69 -9.51 9.80 -13.58
N ALA A 70 -9.82 9.24 -12.40
CA ALA A 70 -10.88 8.27 -12.21
C ALA A 70 -11.42 8.27 -10.78
N THR A 71 -12.62 7.71 -10.60
CA THR A 71 -13.28 7.57 -9.30
C THR A 71 -13.53 6.10 -8.93
N LEU A 72 -12.95 5.65 -7.82
CA LEU A 72 -13.27 4.39 -7.18
C LEU A 72 -14.43 4.60 -6.18
N ILE A 73 -15.49 3.82 -6.33
CA ILE A 73 -16.63 3.81 -5.40
C ILE A 73 -16.66 2.46 -4.69
N ILE A 74 -16.63 2.46 -3.35
CA ILE A 74 -16.71 1.24 -2.53
C ILE A 74 -18.00 1.28 -1.72
N SER A 75 -18.76 0.18 -1.71
CA SER A 75 -19.99 0.04 -0.91
C SER A 75 -20.24 -1.41 -0.51
N ARG A 76 -21.29 -1.62 0.31
CA ARG A 76 -21.96 -2.91 0.49
C ARG A 76 -23.33 -2.83 -0.16
N GLY A 77 -23.53 -3.60 -1.22
CA GLY A 77 -24.74 -3.57 -2.00
C GLY A 77 -24.80 -2.39 -2.98
N LEU A 78 -26.02 -2.11 -3.44
CA LEU A 78 -26.30 -1.08 -4.43
C LEU A 78 -25.88 0.31 -3.95
N LEU A 79 -25.44 1.15 -4.90
CA LEU A 79 -25.13 2.55 -4.62
C LEU A 79 -26.41 3.32 -4.31
N ASP A 80 -26.33 4.20 -3.31
CA ASP A 80 -27.41 5.10 -2.95
C ASP A 80 -26.87 6.49 -2.56
N GLY A 81 -27.77 7.46 -2.42
CA GLY A 81 -27.48 8.79 -1.88
C GLY A 81 -26.23 9.44 -2.47
N GLY A 82 -25.27 9.80 -1.62
CA GLY A 82 -24.03 10.46 -2.05
C GLY A 82 -23.11 9.57 -2.91
N SER A 83 -23.13 8.26 -2.70
CA SER A 83 -22.33 7.31 -3.50
C SER A 83 -22.91 7.17 -4.91
N GLU A 84 -24.24 7.10 -5.02
CA GLU A 84 -24.92 7.11 -6.33
C GLU A 84 -24.71 8.43 -7.05
N TYR A 85 -24.87 9.56 -6.37
CA TYR A 85 -24.57 10.88 -6.94
C TYR A 85 -23.13 10.98 -7.44
N THR A 86 -22.17 10.33 -6.76
CA THR A 86 -20.78 10.26 -7.24
C THR A 86 -20.68 9.53 -8.59
N ARG A 87 -21.39 8.40 -8.75
CA ARG A 87 -21.48 7.68 -10.03
C ARG A 87 -22.12 8.55 -11.11
N GLU A 88 -23.25 9.19 -10.80
CA GLU A 88 -23.94 10.08 -11.74
C GLU A 88 -23.02 11.20 -12.23
N MET A 89 -22.23 11.82 -11.34
CA MET A 89 -21.27 12.84 -11.72
C MET A 89 -20.12 12.28 -12.58
N ALA A 90 -19.64 11.07 -12.28
CA ALA A 90 -18.62 10.42 -13.11
C ALA A 90 -19.15 10.18 -14.53
N ILE A 91 -20.38 9.67 -14.66
CA ILE A 91 -21.04 9.46 -15.96
C ILE A 91 -21.25 10.80 -16.69
N LYS A 92 -21.84 11.79 -16.01
CA LYS A 92 -22.14 13.13 -16.55
C LYS A 92 -20.89 13.80 -17.14
N HIS A 93 -19.76 13.69 -16.46
CA HIS A 93 -18.50 14.33 -16.86
C HIS A 93 -17.57 13.43 -17.68
N ASN A 94 -18.07 12.28 -18.13
CA ASN A 94 -17.30 11.28 -18.87
C ASN A 94 -15.97 10.90 -18.18
N ARG A 95 -16.01 10.82 -16.84
CA ARG A 95 -14.90 10.38 -16.01
C ARG A 95 -14.99 8.88 -15.78
N ARG A 96 -13.83 8.22 -15.81
CA ARG A 96 -13.74 6.78 -15.55
C ARG A 96 -14.13 6.51 -14.10
N TRP A 97 -14.85 5.41 -13.89
CA TRP A 97 -15.21 4.99 -12.55
C TRP A 97 -15.20 3.46 -12.43
N LEU A 98 -15.00 2.99 -11.22
CA LEU A 98 -15.08 1.57 -10.85
C LEU A 98 -15.89 1.47 -9.57
N HIS A 99 -16.88 0.58 -9.55
CA HIS A 99 -17.62 0.23 -8.34
C HIS A 99 -17.17 -1.13 -7.81
N ILE A 100 -16.79 -1.16 -6.55
CA ILE A 100 -16.51 -2.37 -5.78
C ILE A 100 -17.65 -2.55 -4.77
N ASP A 101 -18.44 -3.60 -4.99
CA ASP A 101 -19.49 -4.05 -4.10
C ASP A 101 -18.97 -5.17 -3.21
N LEU A 102 -18.74 -4.86 -1.92
CA LEU A 102 -18.17 -5.79 -0.95
C LEU A 102 -19.16 -6.87 -0.47
N GLU A 103 -20.42 -6.86 -0.94
CA GLU A 103 -21.32 -8.02 -0.79
C GLU A 103 -21.08 -9.07 -1.88
N LYS A 104 -20.52 -8.65 -3.02
CA LYS A 104 -20.30 -9.51 -4.19
C LYS A 104 -18.85 -9.94 -4.36
N ILE A 105 -17.92 -9.10 -3.93
CA ILE A 105 -16.49 -9.31 -4.15
C ILE A 105 -15.78 -9.32 -2.79
N PRO A 106 -15.09 -10.42 -2.41
CA PRO A 106 -14.26 -10.47 -1.21
C PRO A 106 -13.14 -9.42 -1.24
N ALA A 107 -12.76 -8.91 -0.06
CA ALA A 107 -11.81 -7.81 0.08
C ALA A 107 -10.48 -8.00 -0.69
N PHE A 108 -9.90 -9.21 -0.66
CA PHE A 108 -8.66 -9.47 -1.39
C PHE A 108 -8.84 -9.44 -2.92
N GLN A 109 -9.96 -9.96 -3.43
CA GLN A 109 -10.28 -9.87 -4.86
C GLN A 109 -10.57 -8.42 -5.27
N ALA A 110 -11.22 -7.64 -4.41
CA ALA A 110 -11.41 -6.22 -4.63
C ALA A 110 -10.06 -5.49 -4.76
N ALA A 111 -9.09 -5.82 -3.91
CA ALA A 111 -7.76 -5.22 -3.98
C ALA A 111 -7.03 -5.54 -5.30
N ILE A 112 -7.12 -6.77 -5.78
CA ILE A 112 -6.58 -7.16 -7.09
C ILE A 112 -7.27 -6.37 -8.21
N ALA A 113 -8.60 -6.32 -8.22
CA ALA A 113 -9.37 -5.62 -9.24
C ALA A 113 -9.06 -4.12 -9.29
N ILE A 114 -8.94 -3.47 -8.12
CA ILE A 114 -8.55 -2.07 -8.00
C ILE A 114 -7.14 -1.84 -8.55
N ASN A 115 -6.19 -2.69 -8.15
CA ASN A 115 -4.80 -2.59 -8.60
C ASN A 115 -4.66 -2.73 -10.12
N ASP A 116 -5.32 -3.74 -10.70
CA ASP A 116 -5.32 -3.99 -12.15
C ASP A 116 -5.96 -2.83 -12.91
N TRP A 117 -7.08 -2.30 -12.41
CA TRP A 117 -7.75 -1.16 -13.00
C TRP A 117 -6.88 0.11 -12.97
N ILE A 118 -6.28 0.44 -11.83
CA ILE A 118 -5.35 1.57 -11.69
C ILE A 118 -4.19 1.45 -12.69
N THR A 119 -3.60 0.26 -12.79
CA THR A 119 -2.43 0.02 -13.63
C THR A 119 -2.78 0.09 -15.11
N LYS A 120 -3.83 -0.63 -15.52
CA LYS A 120 -4.27 -0.70 -16.92
C LYS A 120 -4.73 0.64 -17.48
N MET A 121 -5.35 1.47 -16.62
CA MET A 121 -5.90 2.76 -17.01
C MET A 121 -4.93 3.92 -16.74
N GLU A 122 -3.72 3.62 -16.26
CA GLU A 122 -2.67 4.60 -15.93
C GLU A 122 -3.17 5.74 -15.03
N ILE A 123 -3.98 5.40 -14.02
CA ILE A 123 -4.57 6.39 -13.12
C ILE A 123 -3.49 6.99 -12.23
N ALA A 124 -3.30 8.32 -12.29
CA ALA A 124 -2.34 9.05 -11.47
C ALA A 124 -3.03 9.71 -10.26
N VAL A 125 -4.19 10.31 -10.46
CA VAL A 125 -5.03 10.92 -9.41
C VAL A 125 -6.31 10.11 -9.26
N LEU A 126 -6.46 9.43 -8.12
CA LEU A 126 -7.64 8.61 -7.81
C LEU A 126 -8.54 9.33 -6.81
N ASN A 127 -9.79 9.58 -7.20
CA ASN A 127 -10.85 9.92 -6.25
C ASN A 127 -11.40 8.64 -5.64
N VAL A 128 -11.59 8.59 -4.32
CA VAL A 128 -12.20 7.46 -3.63
C VAL A 128 -13.44 7.95 -2.86
N ALA A 129 -14.55 7.25 -3.05
CA ALA A 129 -15.85 7.63 -2.50
C ALA A 129 -16.68 6.42 -2.04
N GLY A 130 -17.61 6.66 -1.13
CA GLY A 130 -18.53 5.62 -0.67
C GLY A 130 -19.40 6.09 0.51
N PRO A 131 -20.09 5.17 1.19
CA PRO A 131 -20.97 5.53 2.28
C PRO A 131 -20.19 6.10 3.48
N ARG A 132 -20.87 6.99 4.19
CA ARG A 132 -20.45 7.51 5.50
C ARG A 132 -20.56 6.43 6.57
N ALA A 133 -19.79 6.55 7.66
CA ALA A 133 -19.73 5.52 8.70
C ALA A 133 -21.08 5.25 9.37
N SER A 134 -21.94 6.27 9.54
CA SER A 134 -23.30 6.06 10.07
C SER A 134 -24.19 5.17 9.19
N LYS A 135 -23.91 5.06 7.88
CA LYS A 135 -24.62 4.13 6.98
C LYS A 135 -24.03 2.73 6.99
N ASP A 136 -22.70 2.62 7.06
CA ASP A 136 -21.99 1.35 7.18
C ASP A 136 -20.82 1.50 8.14
N PRO A 137 -20.96 1.05 9.40
CA PRO A 137 -19.92 1.18 10.42
C PRO A 137 -18.63 0.41 10.12
N LYS A 138 -18.67 -0.61 9.24
CA LYS A 138 -17.50 -1.44 8.92
C LYS A 138 -16.71 -0.92 7.72
N ILE A 139 -17.35 -0.10 6.87
CA ILE A 139 -16.79 0.29 5.56
C ILE A 139 -15.44 1.01 5.65
N TYR A 140 -15.19 1.75 6.74
CA TYR A 140 -13.92 2.44 6.95
C TYR A 140 -12.74 1.44 7.00
N ASN A 141 -12.82 0.44 7.89
CA ASN A 141 -11.73 -0.52 8.10
C ASN A 141 -11.50 -1.39 6.85
N ASP A 142 -12.58 -1.77 6.18
CA ASP A 142 -12.52 -2.56 4.96
C ASP A 142 -11.88 -1.75 3.82
N THR A 143 -12.30 -0.51 3.64
CA THR A 143 -11.72 0.40 2.63
C THR A 143 -10.23 0.59 2.85
N LEU A 144 -9.83 0.91 4.10
CA LEU A 144 -8.43 1.11 4.45
C LEU A 144 -7.58 -0.12 4.09
N SER A 145 -8.04 -1.30 4.53
CA SER A 145 -7.35 -2.58 4.29
C SER A 145 -7.25 -2.93 2.80
N ILE A 146 -8.32 -2.66 2.04
CA ILE A 146 -8.38 -2.91 0.60
C ILE A 146 -7.43 -1.98 -0.16
N LEU A 147 -7.40 -0.69 0.16
CA LEU A 147 -6.52 0.28 -0.49
C LEU A 147 -5.05 -0.03 -0.21
N GLU A 148 -4.71 -0.38 1.04
CA GLU A 148 -3.36 -0.84 1.41
C GLU A 148 -2.95 -2.08 0.61
N SER A 149 -3.81 -3.10 0.59
CA SER A 149 -3.56 -4.33 -0.17
C SER A 149 -3.39 -4.05 -1.67
N SER A 150 -4.23 -3.18 -2.23
CA SER A 150 -4.16 -2.77 -3.64
C SER A 150 -2.84 -2.10 -3.97
N TYR A 151 -2.34 -1.26 -3.07
CA TYR A 151 -1.07 -0.57 -3.22
C TYR A 151 0.11 -1.55 -3.16
N TYR A 152 0.15 -2.43 -2.15
CA TYR A 152 1.23 -3.41 -2.00
C TYR A 152 1.29 -4.39 -3.18
N LEU A 153 0.14 -4.84 -3.71
CA LEU A 153 0.07 -5.64 -4.94
C LEU A 153 0.73 -4.92 -6.13
N GLY A 154 0.58 -3.59 -6.22
CA GLY A 154 1.19 -2.77 -7.26
C GLY A 154 2.70 -2.70 -7.16
N LEU A 155 3.25 -2.67 -5.94
CA LEU A 155 4.70 -2.71 -5.72
C LEU A 155 5.29 -4.06 -6.15
N VAL A 156 4.59 -5.17 -5.86
CA VAL A 156 5.01 -6.51 -6.28
C VAL A 156 5.05 -6.63 -7.81
N LYS A 157 4.03 -6.12 -8.51
CA LYS A 157 3.98 -6.15 -9.99
C LYS A 157 4.94 -5.15 -10.65
N GLY A 158 5.08 -3.95 -10.10
CA GLY A 158 6.00 -2.92 -10.60
C GLY A 158 7.47 -3.32 -10.45
N GLY A 159 7.81 -4.04 -9.37
CA GLY A 159 9.13 -4.65 -9.21
C GLY A 159 9.40 -5.78 -10.23
N ALA A 160 8.36 -6.50 -10.67
CA ALA A 160 8.48 -7.53 -11.70
C ALA A 160 8.58 -6.96 -13.13
N SER A 161 7.96 -5.80 -13.43
CA SER A 161 8.06 -5.18 -14.76
C SER A 161 9.32 -4.30 -14.94
N ALA A 162 9.85 -3.72 -13.85
CA ALA A 162 11.11 -2.96 -13.88
C ALA A 162 12.34 -3.81 -14.24
N ALA A 163 12.24 -5.15 -14.16
CA ALA A 163 13.29 -6.06 -14.62
C ALA A 163 13.41 -6.17 -16.16
N THR A 164 12.58 -5.45 -16.94
CA THR A 164 12.56 -5.56 -18.42
C THR A 164 12.68 -4.24 -19.18
N ALA A 165 12.90 -3.10 -18.53
CA ALA A 165 13.10 -1.82 -19.20
C ALA A 165 14.55 -1.32 -19.03
N ALA A 166 15.45 -1.89 -19.82
CA ALA A 166 16.77 -1.32 -20.08
C ALA A 166 16.61 -0.06 -20.93
N ASP A 167 16.74 1.12 -20.29
CA ASP A 167 17.44 2.31 -20.81
C ASP A 167 17.05 3.53 -19.99
N ARG A 168 17.91 3.95 -19.05
CA ARG A 168 18.22 5.37 -18.80
C ARG A 168 19.66 5.52 -18.29
N PRO A 169 20.43 6.45 -18.87
CA PRO A 169 21.77 6.79 -18.39
C PRO A 169 21.70 7.81 -17.25
N GLY A 170 22.60 7.65 -16.27
CA GLY A 170 23.04 8.73 -15.39
C GLY A 170 22.27 8.94 -14.08
N SER A 171 22.58 8.12 -13.08
CA SER A 171 22.78 8.63 -11.71
C SER A 171 23.69 7.67 -10.96
N ASP A 172 24.76 8.21 -10.40
CA ASP A 172 25.84 7.51 -9.71
C ASP A 172 25.33 6.69 -8.51
N SER A 173 25.00 5.42 -8.74
CA SER A 173 24.88 4.42 -7.68
C SER A 173 25.83 3.27 -7.97
N GLU A 174 26.75 3.07 -7.04
CA GLU A 174 27.84 2.12 -7.06
C GLU A 174 27.45 0.74 -7.61
N ASN A 175 28.35 0.23 -8.43
CA ASN A 175 28.32 -1.01 -9.20
C ASN A 175 28.06 -2.24 -8.30
N TRP A 176 26.79 -2.60 -8.06
CA TRP A 176 26.45 -3.86 -7.40
C TRP A 176 26.25 -4.97 -8.44
N PRO A 177 26.88 -6.14 -8.29
CA PRO A 177 26.79 -7.18 -9.29
C PRO A 177 25.34 -7.67 -9.42
N SER A 178 24.90 -7.84 -10.67
CA SER A 178 23.65 -8.48 -11.11
C SER A 178 23.46 -9.93 -10.61
N ARG A 179 24.32 -10.39 -9.70
CA ARG A 179 24.38 -11.73 -9.13
C ARG A 179 23.50 -11.80 -7.89
N LYS A 180 22.68 -12.85 -7.80
CA LYS A 180 21.87 -13.19 -6.62
C LYS A 180 22.78 -13.51 -5.43
N PRO A 181 22.40 -13.17 -4.19
CA PRO A 181 23.21 -13.50 -3.01
C PRO A 181 23.33 -15.01 -2.86
N GLN A 182 24.51 -15.51 -2.50
CA GLN A 182 24.80 -16.94 -2.40
C GLN A 182 24.90 -17.42 -0.95
N THR A 183 24.97 -16.52 0.02
CA THR A 183 24.98 -16.84 1.46
C THR A 183 23.96 -15.99 2.22
N ILE A 184 23.62 -16.41 3.45
CA ILE A 184 22.75 -15.63 4.33
C ILE A 184 23.35 -14.24 4.58
N GLU A 185 24.66 -14.12 4.78
CA GLU A 185 25.33 -12.84 5.03
C GLU A 185 25.21 -11.90 3.84
N GLU A 186 25.40 -12.39 2.61
CA GLU A 186 25.21 -11.60 1.40
C GLU A 186 23.75 -11.15 1.24
N ALA A 187 22.81 -12.03 1.57
CA ALA A 187 21.37 -11.74 1.52
C ALA A 187 21.01 -10.65 2.53
N VAL A 188 21.44 -10.80 3.80
CA VAL A 188 21.21 -9.82 4.87
C VAL A 188 21.88 -8.49 4.57
N ALA A 189 23.14 -8.49 4.10
CA ALA A 189 23.86 -7.27 3.75
C ALA A 189 23.12 -6.48 2.65
N ARG A 190 22.57 -7.18 1.66
CA ARG A 190 21.77 -6.58 0.59
C ARG A 190 20.45 -5.99 1.10
N LEU A 191 19.77 -6.69 2.00
CA LEU A 191 18.55 -6.17 2.62
C LEU A 191 18.84 -4.92 3.44
N ILE A 192 19.92 -4.93 4.22
CA ILE A 192 20.34 -3.77 5.03
C ILE A 192 20.72 -2.58 4.15
N SER A 193 21.46 -2.78 3.05
CA SER A 193 21.88 -1.64 2.21
C SER A 193 20.71 -0.91 1.56
N GLN A 194 19.65 -1.64 1.19
CA GLN A 194 18.47 -1.08 0.52
C GLN A 194 17.41 -0.52 1.47
N MET A 195 17.56 -0.75 2.78
CA MET A 195 16.55 -0.40 3.76
C MET A 195 16.77 1.01 4.36
N PRO A 196 15.72 1.85 4.43
CA PRO A 196 15.76 3.10 5.18
C PRO A 196 16.12 2.91 6.66
N LEU A 197 16.76 3.92 7.26
CA LEU A 197 17.17 3.86 8.68
C LEU A 197 15.98 3.62 9.63
N LYS A 198 14.81 4.19 9.30
CA LYS A 198 13.57 4.00 10.06
C LYS A 198 13.16 2.53 10.12
N ASP A 199 13.17 1.85 8.98
CA ASP A 199 12.73 0.45 8.88
C ASP A 199 13.73 -0.49 9.57
N LYS A 200 15.04 -0.17 9.48
CA LYS A 200 16.09 -0.87 10.25
C LYS A 200 15.83 -0.80 11.75
N ALA A 201 15.50 0.39 12.25
CA ALA A 201 15.20 0.62 13.65
C ALA A 201 13.89 -0.06 14.08
N THR A 202 12.86 -0.04 13.23
CA THR A 202 11.60 -0.76 13.49
C THR A 202 11.86 -2.25 13.65
N ILE A 203 12.55 -2.89 12.69
CA ILE A 203 12.84 -4.33 12.74
C ILE A 203 13.72 -4.67 13.94
N ALA A 204 14.75 -3.87 14.24
CA ALA A 204 15.61 -4.09 15.40
C ALA A 204 14.85 -4.11 16.75
N ASN A 205 13.65 -3.51 16.82
CA ASN A 205 12.84 -3.47 18.03
C ASN A 205 11.68 -4.48 18.04
N MET A 206 11.50 -5.26 16.97
CA MET A 206 10.48 -6.32 16.92
C MET A 206 10.82 -7.48 17.85
N THR A 207 9.79 -8.13 18.36
CA THR A 207 9.82 -9.40 19.07
C THR A 207 9.78 -10.58 18.08
N PRO A 208 10.21 -11.80 18.48
CA PRO A 208 10.13 -12.98 17.62
C PRO A 208 8.73 -13.25 17.04
N ASP A 209 7.68 -13.02 17.84
CA ASP A 209 6.28 -13.27 17.43
C ASP A 209 5.78 -12.28 16.37
N GLU A 210 6.46 -11.14 16.21
CA GLU A 210 6.13 -10.13 15.20
C GLU A 210 6.85 -10.40 13.87
N LEU A 211 7.90 -11.23 13.84
CA LEU A 211 8.67 -11.53 12.62
C LEU A 211 7.85 -12.13 11.47
N PRO A 212 6.82 -12.98 11.70
CA PRO A 212 5.95 -13.46 10.62
C PRO A 212 5.26 -12.35 9.83
N SER A 213 5.05 -11.16 10.42
CA SER A 213 4.49 -10.01 9.70
C SER A 213 5.40 -9.50 8.57
N LEU A 214 6.72 -9.77 8.66
CA LEU A 214 7.69 -9.42 7.64
C LEU A 214 7.65 -10.37 6.43
N PHE A 215 6.99 -11.53 6.55
CA PHE A 215 6.95 -12.53 5.48
C PHE A 215 6.17 -11.98 4.27
N ALA A 216 5.06 -11.30 4.55
CA ALA A 216 4.23 -10.66 3.53
C ALA A 216 4.90 -9.46 2.83
N SER A 217 5.99 -8.92 3.38
CA SER A 217 6.71 -7.76 2.84
C SER A 217 8.12 -8.14 2.38
N ILE A 218 9.08 -8.16 3.31
CA ILE A 218 10.49 -8.47 3.06
C ILE A 218 10.65 -9.92 2.60
N GLY A 219 9.85 -10.84 3.13
CA GLY A 219 9.85 -12.24 2.72
C GLY A 219 9.55 -12.43 1.23
N GLN A 220 8.50 -11.78 0.73
CA GLN A 220 8.18 -11.83 -0.69
C GLN A 220 9.28 -11.23 -1.56
N TYR A 221 9.94 -10.16 -1.11
CA TYR A 221 11.10 -9.60 -1.81
C TYR A 221 12.26 -10.62 -1.88
N ILE A 222 12.60 -11.28 -0.78
CA ILE A 222 13.64 -12.31 -0.71
C ILE A 222 13.33 -13.45 -1.70
N VAL A 223 12.09 -13.96 -1.67
CA VAL A 223 11.64 -15.05 -2.53
C VAL A 223 11.81 -14.68 -4.01
N ASN A 224 11.36 -13.48 -4.40
CA ASN A 224 11.37 -13.04 -5.79
C ASN A 224 12.77 -12.69 -6.31
N ASN A 225 13.62 -12.07 -5.47
CA ASN A 225 14.87 -11.46 -5.93
C ASN A 225 16.10 -12.30 -5.63
N PHE A 226 16.07 -13.13 -4.57
CA PHE A 226 17.23 -13.93 -4.18
C PHE A 226 17.21 -15.31 -4.81
N GLY A 227 16.16 -15.62 -5.57
CA GLY A 227 16.05 -16.83 -6.37
C GLY A 227 15.87 -18.10 -5.56
N LEU A 228 15.18 -18.00 -4.42
CA LEU A 228 14.78 -19.16 -3.63
C LEU A 228 13.97 -20.15 -4.48
N LEU A 229 13.00 -19.64 -5.26
CA LEU A 229 12.17 -20.47 -6.15
C LEU A 229 12.80 -20.75 -7.54
N SER A 230 13.86 -20.03 -7.91
CA SER A 230 14.50 -20.15 -9.24
C SER A 230 15.84 -20.90 -9.21
N GLY A 231 16.09 -21.68 -8.14
CA GLY A 231 17.20 -22.63 -8.09
C GLY A 231 18.52 -22.06 -7.56
N ASN A 232 18.51 -21.04 -6.70
CA ASN A 232 19.72 -20.58 -6.01
C ASN A 232 20.15 -21.58 -4.92
N ARG A 233 20.69 -22.72 -5.34
CA ARG A 233 21.07 -23.84 -4.46
C ARG A 233 22.06 -23.45 -3.37
N LYS A 234 23.02 -22.57 -3.69
CA LYS A 234 24.03 -22.12 -2.72
C LYS A 234 23.41 -21.37 -1.54
N LEU A 235 22.44 -20.49 -1.81
CA LEU A 235 21.73 -19.78 -0.76
C LEU A 235 20.86 -20.72 0.06
N ILE A 236 20.19 -21.67 -0.58
CA ILE A 236 19.38 -22.70 0.10
C ILE A 236 20.27 -23.58 1.00
N GLU A 237 21.44 -23.99 0.52
CA GLU A 237 22.43 -24.76 1.29
C GLU A 237 22.93 -23.96 2.49
N SER A 238 23.23 -22.67 2.31
CA SER A 238 23.61 -21.76 3.40
C SER A 238 22.49 -21.60 4.43
N CYS A 239 21.22 -21.50 3.98
CA CYS A 239 20.06 -21.48 4.88
C CYS A 239 19.90 -22.79 5.65
N ARG A 240 20.11 -23.94 4.99
CA ARG A 240 19.98 -25.26 5.60
C ARG A 240 21.06 -25.52 6.66
N SER A 241 22.28 -25.02 6.48
CA SER A 241 23.35 -25.20 7.47
C SER A 241 23.14 -24.40 8.76
N GLU A 242 22.33 -23.35 8.73
CA GLU A 242 22.05 -22.46 9.86
C GLU A 242 20.64 -22.64 10.44
N ALA A 243 19.82 -23.54 9.88
CA ALA A 243 18.48 -23.80 10.38
C ALA A 243 18.52 -24.70 11.63
N ASP A 244 17.97 -24.23 12.75
CA ASP A 244 17.81 -25.00 13.99
C ASP A 244 16.66 -26.04 13.93
N ALA A 245 15.87 -26.05 12.85
CA ALA A 245 14.65 -26.84 12.67
C ALA A 245 14.65 -27.60 11.33
N PRO A 246 13.75 -28.59 11.14
CA PRO A 246 13.67 -29.35 9.90
C PRO A 246 13.40 -28.43 8.71
N PHE A 247 14.37 -28.35 7.80
CA PHE A 247 14.30 -27.54 6.59
C PHE A 247 13.61 -28.34 5.48
N GLN A 248 12.35 -28.03 5.17
CA GLN A 248 11.53 -28.79 4.23
C GLN A 248 11.24 -28.02 2.94
N ASN A 249 11.13 -26.70 2.99
CA ASN A 249 10.71 -25.90 1.84
C ASN A 249 11.44 -24.55 1.72
N GLU A 250 11.13 -23.81 0.66
CA GLU A 250 11.70 -22.48 0.39
C GLU A 250 11.17 -21.39 1.34
N GLU A 251 10.03 -21.61 2.00
CA GLU A 251 9.51 -20.72 3.05
C GLU A 251 10.37 -20.79 4.32
N ASP A 252 10.95 -21.96 4.63
CA ASP A 252 11.91 -22.12 5.73
C ASP A 252 13.19 -21.32 5.45
N ALA A 253 13.65 -21.29 4.20
CA ALA A 253 14.79 -20.47 3.78
C ALA A 253 14.53 -18.98 3.99
N MET A 254 13.31 -18.54 3.66
CA MET A 254 12.87 -17.17 3.88
C MET A 254 12.84 -16.82 5.38
N ALA A 255 12.30 -17.70 6.22
CA ALA A 255 12.25 -17.50 7.67
C ALA A 255 13.65 -17.39 8.28
N VAL A 256 14.60 -18.23 7.85
CA VAL A 256 16.00 -18.18 8.29
C VAL A 256 16.65 -16.84 7.94
N ILE A 257 16.47 -16.35 6.71
CA ILE A 257 17.04 -15.06 6.27
C ILE A 257 16.43 -13.89 7.05
N ILE A 258 15.12 -13.91 7.30
CA ILE A 258 14.43 -12.86 8.07
C ILE A 258 14.91 -12.85 9.52
N ASN A 259 15.08 -14.02 10.13
CA ASN A 259 15.62 -14.14 11.49
C ASN A 259 17.08 -13.63 11.56
N ALA A 260 17.92 -13.99 10.59
CA ALA A 260 19.30 -13.51 10.50
C ALA A 260 19.37 -11.98 10.33
N LEU A 261 18.51 -11.40 9.49
CA LEU A 261 18.38 -9.95 9.33
C LEU A 261 18.02 -9.28 10.65
N TRP A 262 17.01 -9.81 11.36
CA TRP A 262 16.56 -9.29 12.65
C TRP A 262 17.68 -9.31 13.70
N GLN A 263 18.39 -10.44 13.84
CA GLN A 263 19.53 -10.55 14.75
C GLN A 263 20.64 -9.54 14.43
N LYS A 264 20.97 -9.37 13.14
CA LYS A 264 21.99 -8.42 12.70
C LYS A 264 21.60 -6.97 13.01
N LEU A 265 20.33 -6.61 12.78
CA LEU A 265 19.81 -5.27 13.07
C LEU A 265 19.74 -4.98 14.57
N ARG A 266 19.45 -5.99 15.42
CA ARG A 266 19.49 -5.83 16.89
C ARG A 266 20.88 -5.49 17.43
N GLN A 267 21.93 -6.01 16.81
CA GLN A 267 23.30 -5.71 17.22
C GLN A 267 23.73 -4.29 16.85
N THR A 268 23.15 -3.71 15.78
CA THR A 268 23.66 -2.50 15.14
C THR A 268 22.73 -1.29 15.28
N HIS A 269 21.42 -1.50 15.44
CA HIS A 269 20.37 -0.46 15.35
C HIS A 269 19.35 -0.50 16.50
N LYS A 270 19.62 -1.25 17.57
CA LYS A 270 18.78 -1.24 18.77
C LYS A 270 18.89 0.12 19.47
N LEU A 271 17.80 0.86 19.51
CA LEU A 271 17.74 2.15 20.19
C LEU A 271 17.96 1.93 21.70
N ARG A 272 19.02 2.53 22.25
CA ARG A 272 19.20 2.59 23.70
C ARG A 272 18.24 3.64 24.24
N VAL A 273 17.32 3.22 25.10
CA VAL A 273 16.54 4.14 25.92
C VAL A 273 17.51 4.81 26.90
N VAL A 274 17.82 6.09 26.66
CA VAL A 274 18.52 6.93 27.63
C VAL A 274 17.49 7.25 28.71
N LYS A 275 17.72 6.73 29.92
CA LYS A 275 16.98 7.11 31.12
C LYS A 275 17.45 8.47 31.61
#